data_AF-A0A7L4QR40-F1
#
_entry.id   AF-A0A7L4QR40-F1
#
_cell.length_a   1.000
_cell.length_b   1.000
_cell.length_c   1.000
_cell.angle_alpha   90.00
_cell.angle_beta   90.00
_cell.angle_gamma   90.00
#
_symmetry.space_group_name_H-M   'P 1'
#
loop_
_entity.id
_entity.type
_entity.pdbx_description
1 polymer ?
#
loop_
_entity_poly.entity_id
_entity_poly.type
_entity_poly.pdbx_seq_one_letter_code
_entity_poly.pdbx_strand_id
1 'polypeptide(L)'
;MQKSEIRHKQWEIADSLCSYLKTGKVLVGQVNDIITTCDIQADGYTVAKFLERAQSMAHSPFHIKRTFDKKVPHRRLTYHVTLKAR
;
A
#
# COMPACT_ATOMS: atom_id res chain seq x y z
N MET A 1 -0.11 11.09 19.10
CA MET A 1 -1.18 10.41 18.35
C MET A 1 -1.88 9.43 19.26
N GLN A 2 -3.19 9.60 19.42
CA GLN A 2 -4.01 8.65 20.16
C GLN A 2 -4.20 7.38 19.31
N LYS A 3 -4.35 6.20 19.94
CA LYS A 3 -4.47 4.90 19.24
C LYS A 3 -5.62 4.89 18.21
N SER A 4 -6.69 5.63 18.49
CA SER A 4 -7.84 5.81 17.60
C SER A 4 -7.47 6.47 16.27
N GLU A 5 -6.66 7.52 16.31
CA GLU A 5 -6.23 8.27 15.12
C GLU A 5 -5.38 7.41 14.19
N ILE A 6 -4.49 6.59 14.77
CA ILE A 6 -3.65 5.67 13.98
C ILE A 6 -4.51 4.62 13.27
N ARG A 7 -5.51 4.07 13.97
CA ARG A 7 -6.43 3.08 13.38
C ARG A 7 -7.28 3.71 12.29
N HIS A 8 -7.73 4.95 12.47
CA HIS A 8 -8.50 5.68 11.47
C HIS A 8 -7.67 5.88 10.19
N LYS A 9 -6.44 6.39 10.30
CA LYS A 9 -5.54 6.54 9.14
C LYS A 9 -5.26 5.23 8.41
N GLN A 10 -5.05 4.14 9.16
CA GLN A 10 -4.87 2.82 8.56
C GLN A 10 -6.11 2.34 7.81
N TRP A 11 -7.30 2.66 8.33
CA TRP A 11 -8.56 2.35 7.67
C TRP A 11 -8.74 3.17 6.38
N GLU A 12 -8.45 4.48 6.40
CA GLU A 12 -8.53 5.34 5.21
C GLU A 12 -7.59 4.83 4.09
N ILE A 13 -6.34 4.50 4.42
CA ILE A 13 -5.39 3.93 3.45
C ILE A 13 -5.93 2.62 2.87
N ALA A 14 -6.46 1.74 3.73
CA ALA A 14 -7.02 0.47 3.29
C ALA A 14 -8.25 0.67 2.39
N ASP A 15 -9.12 1.63 2.71
CA ASP A 15 -10.33 1.91 1.96
C ASP A 15 -10.01 2.45 0.55
N SER A 16 -9.12 3.44 0.45
CA SER A 16 -8.65 3.98 -0.84
C SER A 16 -8.02 2.91 -1.72
N LEU A 17 -7.13 2.07 -1.17
CA LEU A 17 -6.53 0.95 -1.90
C LEU A 17 -7.59 -0.06 -2.35
N CYS A 18 -8.52 -0.43 -1.48
CA CYS A 18 -9.56 -1.39 -1.78
C CYS A 18 -10.50 -0.88 -2.88
N SER A 19 -10.93 0.38 -2.80
CA SER A 19 -11.77 1.04 -3.80
C SER A 19 -11.11 1.06 -5.17
N TYR A 20 -9.81 1.38 -5.24
CA TYR A 20 -9.07 1.32 -6.51
C TYR A 20 -8.97 -0.12 -7.05
N LEU A 21 -8.57 -1.08 -6.22
CA LEU A 21 -8.32 -2.46 -6.67
C LEU A 21 -9.60 -3.23 -7.01
N LYS A 22 -10.75 -2.86 -6.43
CA LYS A 22 -12.07 -3.40 -6.80
C LYS A 22 -12.45 -3.13 -8.26
N THR A 23 -11.83 -2.15 -8.91
CA THR A 23 -12.02 -1.89 -10.35
C THR A 23 -11.34 -2.94 -11.25
N GLY A 24 -10.73 -3.98 -10.68
CA GLY A 24 -9.98 -5.01 -11.41
C GLY A 24 -8.56 -4.57 -11.80
N LYS A 25 -8.13 -3.39 -11.34
CA LYS A 25 -6.81 -2.85 -11.58
C LYS A 25 -5.80 -3.39 -10.58
N VAL A 26 -4.55 -3.39 -11.02
CA VAL A 26 -3.38 -3.76 -10.22
C VAL A 26 -2.58 -2.50 -9.94
N LEU A 27 -2.14 -2.33 -8.70
CA LEU A 27 -1.23 -1.23 -8.34
C LEU A 27 0.21 -1.72 -8.44
N VAL A 28 0.98 -1.12 -9.35
CA VAL A 28 2.42 -1.34 -9.49
C VAL A 28 3.11 0.01 -9.50
N GLY A 29 4.03 0.23 -8.55
CA GLY A 29 4.77 1.48 -8.50
C GLY A 29 5.48 1.71 -7.18
N GLN A 30 6.06 2.89 -7.03
CA GLN A 30 6.60 3.35 -5.76
C GLN A 30 5.46 3.80 -4.85
N VAL A 31 5.77 4.04 -3.57
CA VAL A 31 4.76 4.49 -2.59
C VAL A 31 4.12 5.81 -3.01
N ASN A 32 4.90 6.75 -3.55
CA ASN A 32 4.36 8.02 -4.02
C ASN A 32 3.40 7.85 -5.21
N ASP A 33 3.72 6.94 -6.14
CA ASP A 33 2.84 6.62 -7.27
C ASP A 33 1.52 6.04 -6.77
N ILE A 34 1.56 5.16 -5.76
CA ILE A 34 0.37 4.57 -5.14
C ILE A 34 -0.46 5.65 -4.43
N ILE A 35 0.19 6.55 -3.69
CA ILE A 35 -0.48 7.67 -3.02
C ILE A 35 -1.25 8.53 -4.02
N THR A 36 -0.60 8.93 -5.10
CA THR A 36 -1.23 9.76 -6.14
C THR A 36 -2.34 8.99 -6.89
N THR A 37 -2.11 7.72 -7.20
CA THR A 37 -3.06 6.90 -7.97
C THR A 37 -4.34 6.59 -7.18
N CYS A 38 -4.21 6.40 -5.86
CA CYS A 38 -5.32 6.08 -4.98
C CYS A 38 -5.85 7.27 -4.17
N ASP A 39 -5.37 8.49 -4.45
CA ASP A 39 -5.72 9.72 -3.73
C ASP A 39 -5.65 9.57 -2.19
N ILE A 40 -4.54 9.01 -1.71
CA ILE A 40 -4.36 8.71 -0.28
C ILE A 40 -3.87 9.97 0.44
N GLN A 41 -4.65 10.43 1.43
CA GLN A 41 -4.30 11.59 2.26
C GLN A 41 -3.31 11.22 3.39
N ALA A 42 -2.16 10.65 3.03
CA ALA A 42 -1.11 10.27 3.98
C ALA A 42 0.29 10.41 3.35
N ASP A 43 1.31 10.59 4.19
CA ASP A 43 2.69 10.68 3.74
C ASP A 43 3.27 9.33 3.29
N GLY A 44 4.34 9.38 2.49
CA GLY A 44 5.02 8.20 1.95
C GLY A 44 5.52 7.21 3.02
N TYR A 45 5.98 7.69 4.18
CA TYR A 45 6.45 6.81 5.24
C TYR A 45 5.27 6.05 5.88
N THR A 46 4.16 6.73 6.14
CA THR A 46 2.95 6.14 6.69
C THR A 46 2.40 5.04 5.78
N VAL A 47 2.30 5.30 4.48
CA VAL A 47 1.81 4.32 3.50
C VAL A 47 2.80 3.16 3.32
N ALA A 48 4.11 3.44 3.29
CA ALA A 48 5.12 2.37 3.25
C ALA A 48 4.97 1.41 4.43
N LYS A 49 4.84 1.95 5.66
CA LYS A 49 4.66 1.15 6.88
C LYS A 49 3.37 0.36 6.88
N PHE A 50 2.28 0.95 6.36
CA PHE A 50 1.02 0.23 6.16
C PHE A 50 1.22 -0.97 5.23
N LEU A 51 1.81 -0.77 4.05
CA LEU A 51 2.03 -1.82 3.06
C LEU A 51 2.95 -2.94 3.59
N GLU A 52 3.99 -2.58 4.34
CA GLU A 52 4.87 -3.55 5.02
C GLU A 52 4.10 -4.43 5.99
N ARG A 53 3.25 -3.84 6.83
CA ARG A 53 2.42 -4.59 7.80
C ARG A 53 1.39 -5.45 7.09
N ALA A 54 0.69 -4.88 6.13
CA ALA A 54 -0.34 -5.57 5.36
C ALA A 54 0.22 -6.77 4.58
N GLN A 55 1.50 -6.74 4.18
CA GLN A 55 2.16 -7.89 3.58
C GLN A 55 2.32 -9.07 4.56
N SER A 56 2.71 -8.79 5.81
CA SER A 56 2.96 -9.82 6.82
C SER A 56 1.70 -10.32 7.53
N MET A 57 0.57 -9.61 7.41
CA MET A 57 -0.69 -9.97 8.08
C MET A 57 -1.49 -11.00 7.27
N ALA A 58 -1.73 -12.16 7.87
CA ALA A 58 -2.52 -13.24 7.25
C ALA A 58 -3.94 -12.78 6.84
N HIS A 59 -4.62 -12.05 7.72
CA HIS A 59 -5.98 -11.54 7.51
C HIS A 59 -6.06 -10.25 6.69
N SER A 60 -4.92 -9.70 6.23
CA SER A 60 -4.94 -8.56 5.31
C SER A 60 -5.66 -8.96 4.02
N PRO A 61 -6.60 -8.14 3.49
CA PRO A 61 -7.27 -8.42 2.23
C PRO A 61 -6.36 -8.20 1.01
N PHE A 62 -5.15 -7.68 1.22
CA PHE A 62 -4.22 -7.34 0.15
C PHE A 62 -3.16 -8.42 -0.03
N HIS A 63 -2.86 -8.76 -1.28
CA HIS A 63 -1.64 -9.44 -1.65
C HIS A 63 -0.60 -8.38 -2.05
N ILE A 64 0.50 -8.30 -1.30
CA ILE A 64 1.53 -7.29 -1.48
C ILE A 64 2.86 -7.98 -1.76
N LYS A 65 3.46 -7.68 -2.92
CA LYS A 65 4.81 -8.09 -3.28
C LYS A 65 5.71 -6.87 -3.39
N ARG A 66 6.80 -6.88 -2.63
CA ARG A 66 7.85 -5.85 -2.68
C ARG A 66 8.96 -6.34 -3.59
N THR A 67 9.37 -5.50 -4.54
CA THR A 67 10.50 -5.78 -5.43
C THR A 67 11.52 -4.66 -5.30
N PHE A 68 12.78 -5.04 -5.16
CA PHE A 68 13.89 -4.08 -5.20
C PHE A 68 14.53 -4.14 -6.56
N ASP A 69 14.56 -3.02 -7.27
CA ASP A 69 15.33 -2.95 -8.49
C ASP A 69 16.82 -2.88 -8.16
N LYS A 70 17.52 -3.98 -8.43
CA LYS A 70 18.95 -4.14 -8.16
C LYS A 70 19.83 -3.43 -9.22
N LYS A 71 19.26 -3.00 -10.35
CA LYS A 71 20.01 -2.44 -11.49
C LYS A 71 20.23 -0.93 -11.40
N VAL A 72 19.60 -0.24 -10.44
CA VAL A 72 19.69 1.21 -10.28
C VAL A 72 20.53 1.57 -9.04
N PRO A 73 21.47 2.54 -9.14
CA PRO A 73 22.36 2.92 -8.04
C PRO A 73 21.62 3.47 -6.79
N HIS A 74 20.36 3.88 -6.96
CA HIS A 74 19.45 4.15 -5.86
C HIS A 74 18.35 3.09 -5.88
N ARG A 75 18.47 2.08 -5.00
CA ARG A 75 17.57 0.93 -4.89
C ARG A 75 16.11 1.41 -4.79
N ARG A 76 15.38 1.39 -5.90
CA ARG A 76 13.96 1.77 -5.92
C ARG A 76 13.14 0.59 -5.45
N LEU A 77 12.44 0.77 -4.32
CA LEU A 77 11.47 -0.19 -3.81
C LEU A 77 10.15 0.02 -4.56
N THR A 78 9.71 -1.00 -5.28
CA THR A 78 8.42 -1.03 -5.94
C THR A 78 7.49 -2.01 -5.23
N TYR A 79 6.22 -1.63 -5.19
CA TYR A 79 5.15 -2.42 -4.60
C TYR A 79 4.25 -2.89 -5.73
N HIS A 80 3.86 -4.15 -5.65
CA HIS A 80 2.80 -4.75 -6.44
C HIS A 80 1.70 -5.15 -5.49
N VAL A 81 0.54 -4.48 -5.58
CA VAL A 81 -0.60 -4.64 -4.67
C VAL A 81 -1.82 -5.10 -5.46
N THR A 82 -2.43 -6.20 -5.01
CA THR A 82 -3.70 -6.72 -5.51
C THR A 82 -4.61 -7.11 -4.34
N LEU A 83 -5.90 -7.34 -4.61
CA LEU A 83 -6.79 -7.97 -3.64
C LEU A 83 -6.56 -9.48 -3.65
N LYS A 84 -6.58 -10.11 -2.47
CA LYS A 84 -6.67 -11.56 -2.36
C LYS A 84 -8.02 -11.99 -2.90
N ALA A 85 -8.04 -13.00 -3.77
CA ALA A 85 -9.28 -13.70 -4.10
C ALA A 85 -9.86 -14.28 -2.80
N ARG A 86 -11.12 -13.97 -2.52
CA ARG A 86 -11.86 -14.55 -1.38
C ARG A 86 -12.20 -16.00 -1.66
#